data_AF-M0B257-F1
#
_entry.id   AF-M0B257-F1
#
_cell.length_a   1.000
_cell.length_b   1.000
_cell.length_c   1.000
_cell.angle_alpha   90.00
_cell.angle_beta   90.00
_cell.angle_gamma   90.00
#
_symmetry.space_group_name_H-M   'P 1'
#
loop_
_entity.id
_entity.type
_entity.pdbx_description
1 polymer ?
#
loop_
_entity_poly.entity_id
_entity_poly.type
_entity_poly.pdbx_seq_one_letter_code
_entity_poly.pdbx_strand_id
1 'polypeptide(L)'
;MQEGDDRTLLVASHDEGLLAHVAEDLLDDRELNIGQMPFLVDDIQSLEPDVGEPGTRGTLETGTGLLVRIPPWQCEEYGIDHPGGDTPVFWRPEHTTEPLLTQLESNLDQKHELFAHDDLPGPSDVDGDLFDGYELIKTFAVPVTVTEGQEMTYVLSKWKFNYTVRDNDHRRHLNLALDCGLGERNSLGLGFMNRQINSG
;
A
#
# COMPACT_ATOMS: atom_id res chain seq x y z
N MET A 1 18.77 15.58 1.99
CA MET A 1 17.99 16.59 2.73
C MET A 1 18.98 17.53 3.39
N GLN A 2 18.65 18.80 3.47
CA GLN A 2 19.48 19.85 4.07
C GLN A 2 18.64 20.63 5.10
N GLU A 3 19.31 21.36 5.99
CA GLU A 3 18.62 22.23 6.95
C GLU A 3 17.80 23.30 6.22
N GLY A 4 16.56 23.52 6.67
CA GLY A 4 15.61 24.44 6.02
C GLY A 4 14.81 23.82 4.86
N ASP A 5 14.95 22.52 4.60
CA ASP A 5 14.14 21.80 3.62
C ASP A 5 12.72 21.53 4.15
N ASP A 6 11.69 22.06 3.47
CA ASP A 6 10.30 21.69 3.74
C ASP A 6 9.99 20.28 3.23
N ARG A 7 9.23 19.52 4.01
CA ARG A 7 8.79 18.16 3.64
C ARG A 7 7.35 17.91 4.06
N THR A 8 6.71 17.00 3.33
CA THR A 8 5.37 16.51 3.63
C THR A 8 5.47 15.04 4.02
N LEU A 9 4.89 14.70 5.18
CA LEU A 9 4.64 13.32 5.59
C LEU A 9 3.14 13.05 5.43
N LEU A 10 2.81 11.99 4.70
CA LEU A 10 1.44 11.51 4.57
C LEU A 10 1.25 10.29 5.45
N VAL A 11 0.17 10.27 6.22
CA VAL A 11 -0.27 9.16 7.08
C VAL A 11 -1.71 8.86 6.71
N ALA A 12 -2.02 7.59 6.50
CA ALA A 12 -3.37 7.11 6.23
C ALA A 12 -3.67 5.92 7.14
N SER A 13 -4.95 5.77 7.47
CA SER A 13 -5.50 4.68 8.26
C SER A 13 -6.98 4.60 7.99
N HIS A 14 -7.55 3.39 8.07
CA HIS A 14 -8.99 3.22 8.07
C HIS A 14 -9.63 3.63 9.41
N ASP A 15 -8.82 3.67 10.48
CA ASP A 15 -9.24 4.16 11.81
C ASP A 15 -9.01 5.67 11.91
N GLU A 16 -10.09 6.44 11.79
CA GLU A 16 -10.09 7.91 11.95
C GLU A 16 -9.66 8.35 13.36
N GLY A 17 -9.96 7.55 14.40
CA GLY A 17 -9.57 7.84 15.78
C GLY A 17 -8.05 7.76 15.96
N LEU A 18 -7.40 6.80 15.31
CA LEU A 18 -5.94 6.72 15.28
C LEU A 18 -5.33 7.97 14.62
N LEU A 19 -5.87 8.43 13.48
CA LEU A 19 -5.39 9.64 12.81
C LEU A 19 -5.60 10.89 13.65
N ALA A 20 -6.75 10.99 14.32
CA ALA A 20 -7.04 12.10 15.24
C ALA A 20 -6.02 12.14 16.38
N HIS A 21 -5.70 11.01 17.01
CA HIS A 21 -4.70 10.95 18.07
C HIS A 21 -3.28 11.30 17.59
N VAL A 22 -2.89 10.84 16.39
CA VAL A 22 -1.59 11.23 15.79
C VAL A 22 -1.55 12.74 15.54
N ALA A 23 -2.64 13.32 15.03
CA ALA A 23 -2.71 14.76 14.79
C ALA A 23 -2.69 15.57 16.09
N GLU A 24 -3.45 15.15 17.12
CA GLU A 24 -3.46 15.79 18.44
C GLU A 24 -2.06 15.81 19.07
N ASP A 25 -1.36 14.68 19.06
CA ASP A 25 0.00 14.57 19.63
C ASP A 25 0.99 15.52 18.91
N LEU A 26 0.93 15.60 17.57
CA LEU A 26 1.77 16.51 16.78
C LEU A 26 1.37 17.99 16.91
N LEU A 27 0.14 18.29 17.31
CA LEU A 27 -0.29 19.67 17.60
C LEU A 27 0.20 20.13 18.98
N ASP A 28 0.25 19.22 19.94
CA ASP A 28 0.72 19.45 21.31
C ASP A 28 2.27 19.49 21.39
N ASP A 29 2.96 18.56 20.72
CA ASP A 29 4.42 18.55 20.52
C ASP A 29 4.76 18.50 19.03
N ARG A 30 5.18 19.65 18.50
CA ARG A 30 5.47 19.82 17.07
C ARG A 30 6.83 19.29 16.65
N GLU A 31 7.59 18.63 17.52
CA GLU A 31 8.85 18.01 17.13
C GLU A 31 8.64 16.58 16.61
N LEU A 32 9.00 16.33 15.34
CA LEU A 32 9.00 15.01 14.72
C LEU A 32 10.42 14.61 14.35
N ASN A 33 10.88 13.45 14.83
CA ASN A 33 12.23 12.96 14.55
C ASN A 33 12.21 11.82 13.52
N ILE A 34 12.91 12.00 12.39
CA ILE A 34 13.19 10.91 11.44
C ILE A 34 14.62 10.43 11.66
N GLY A 35 14.77 9.31 12.38
CA GLY A 35 16.06 8.81 12.80
C GLY A 35 16.71 9.73 13.83
N GLN A 36 17.74 10.47 13.43
CA GLN A 36 18.40 11.48 14.27
C GLN A 36 18.18 12.90 13.74
N MET A 37 17.30 13.06 12.74
CA MET A 37 17.00 14.35 12.12
C MET A 37 15.70 14.92 12.70
N PRO A 38 15.76 16.04 13.43
CA PRO A 38 14.56 16.72 13.93
C PRO A 38 13.89 17.54 12.83
N PHE A 39 12.56 17.53 12.85
CA PHE A 39 11.68 18.34 12.03
C PHE A 39 10.69 19.07 12.95
N LEU A 40 10.34 20.29 12.57
CA LEU A 40 9.24 21.02 13.18
C LEU A 40 7.99 20.85 12.30
N VAL A 41 6.86 20.49 12.91
CA VAL A 41 5.57 20.41 12.22
C VAL A 41 4.97 21.81 12.11
N ASP A 42 5.02 22.35 10.90
CA ASP A 42 4.47 23.67 10.60
C ASP A 42 2.94 23.67 10.47
N ASP A 43 2.40 22.65 9.78
CA ASP A 43 0.97 22.53 9.47
C ASP A 43 0.52 21.06 9.43
N ILE A 44 -0.77 20.82 9.71
CA ILE A 44 -1.42 19.51 9.63
C ILE A 44 -2.74 19.68 8.89
N GLN A 45 -2.92 18.89 7.83
CA GLN A 45 -4.10 18.93 6.98
C GLN A 45 -4.75 17.55 6.89
N SER A 46 -6.08 17.52 7.03
CA SER A 46 -6.87 16.31 6.76
C SER A 46 -7.12 16.19 5.26
N LEU A 47 -7.01 14.97 4.74
CA LEU A 47 -7.31 14.62 3.36
C LEU A 47 -8.31 13.47 3.36
N GLU A 48 -9.36 13.59 2.53
CA GLU A 48 -10.38 12.56 2.34
C GLU A 48 -10.37 12.11 0.87
N PRO A 49 -9.32 11.38 0.42
CA PRO A 49 -9.26 10.90 -0.94
C PRO A 49 -10.34 9.82 -1.16
N ASP A 50 -11.03 9.90 -2.29
CA ASP A 50 -12.01 8.89 -2.70
C ASP A 50 -11.74 8.52 -4.16
N VAL A 51 -11.93 7.26 -4.52
CA VAL A 51 -11.72 6.79 -5.91
C VAL A 51 -12.83 7.21 -6.88
N GLY A 52 -13.96 7.70 -6.36
CA GLY A 52 -15.13 8.17 -7.09
C GLY A 52 -16.28 7.18 -7.10
N GLU A 53 -17.44 7.68 -7.53
CA GLU A 53 -18.66 6.88 -7.72
C GLU A 53 -18.53 5.85 -8.86
N PRO A 54 -19.39 4.82 -8.92
CA PRO A 54 -19.42 3.87 -10.04
C PRO A 54 -19.39 4.55 -11.42
N GLY A 55 -18.52 4.05 -12.30
CA GLY A 55 -18.18 4.62 -13.60
C GLY A 55 -16.99 5.59 -13.59
N THR A 56 -16.50 6.01 -12.41
CA THR A 56 -15.31 6.87 -12.32
C THR A 56 -14.08 6.11 -12.77
N ARG A 57 -13.24 6.78 -13.56
CA ARG A 57 -11.92 6.28 -13.97
C ARG A 57 -10.82 7.03 -13.27
N GLY A 58 -9.75 6.34 -12.92
CA GLY A 58 -8.58 6.96 -12.31
C GLY A 58 -7.36 6.07 -12.31
N THR A 59 -6.31 6.57 -11.67
CA THR A 59 -5.06 5.84 -11.45
C THR A 59 -4.68 5.93 -9.98
N LEU A 60 -4.41 4.78 -9.37
CA LEU A 60 -3.72 4.69 -8.08
C LEU A 60 -2.22 4.50 -8.34
N GLU A 61 -1.38 5.30 -7.71
CA GLU A 61 0.07 5.16 -7.77
C GLU A 61 0.62 4.88 -6.38
N THR A 62 1.52 3.90 -6.29
CA THR A 62 2.26 3.65 -5.04
C THR A 62 3.06 4.89 -4.63
N GLY A 63 2.83 5.45 -3.45
CA GLY A 63 3.67 6.49 -2.85
C GLY A 63 4.99 5.92 -2.34
N THR A 64 4.91 4.79 -1.63
CA THR A 64 6.07 4.05 -1.11
C THR A 64 6.24 2.70 -1.83
N GLY A 65 7.30 1.95 -1.52
CA GLY A 65 7.56 0.68 -2.20
C GLY A 65 6.54 -0.40 -1.80
N LEU A 66 5.99 -1.08 -2.79
CA LEU A 66 5.10 -2.22 -2.62
C LEU A 66 5.93 -3.48 -2.34
N LEU A 67 5.64 -4.14 -1.22
CA LEU A 67 6.19 -5.43 -0.85
C LEU A 67 5.17 -6.53 -1.15
N VAL A 68 5.53 -7.47 -2.02
CA VAL A 68 4.76 -8.67 -2.30
C VAL A 68 5.66 -9.88 -2.16
N ARG A 69 5.29 -10.80 -1.28
CA ARG A 69 5.96 -12.08 -1.08
C ARG A 69 5.08 -13.20 -1.64
N ILE A 70 5.65 -14.01 -2.51
CA ILE A 70 5.02 -15.18 -3.11
C ILE A 70 5.36 -16.37 -2.21
N PRO A 71 4.37 -17.03 -1.60
CA PRO A 71 4.62 -18.16 -0.74
C PRO A 71 5.20 -19.34 -1.53
N PRO A 72 5.99 -20.22 -0.88
CA PRO A 72 6.66 -21.34 -1.55
C PRO A 72 5.72 -22.21 -2.38
N TRP A 73 4.51 -22.47 -1.87
CA TRP A 73 3.52 -23.34 -2.51
C TRP A 73 2.92 -22.77 -3.80
N GLN A 74 2.99 -21.46 -4.02
CA GLN A 74 2.56 -20.82 -5.26
C GLN A 74 3.69 -20.73 -6.30
N CYS A 75 4.95 -20.89 -5.90
CA CYS A 75 6.07 -20.69 -6.82
C CYS A 75 6.05 -21.70 -7.99
N GLU A 76 5.65 -22.95 -7.73
CA GLU A 76 5.54 -23.99 -8.76
C GLU A 76 4.48 -23.63 -9.81
N GLU A 77 3.33 -23.09 -9.39
CA GLU A 77 2.24 -22.66 -10.28
C GLU A 77 2.69 -21.60 -11.28
N TYR A 78 3.53 -20.67 -10.84
CA TYR A 78 4.05 -19.58 -11.65
C TYR A 78 5.40 -19.86 -12.32
N GLY A 79 5.94 -21.08 -12.19
CA GLY A 79 7.25 -21.45 -12.76
C GLY A 79 8.43 -20.69 -12.15
N ILE A 80 8.31 -20.24 -10.90
CA ILE A 80 9.33 -19.50 -10.16
C ILE A 80 10.29 -20.47 -9.48
N ASP A 81 11.60 -20.31 -9.71
CA ASP A 81 12.62 -21.10 -9.04
C ASP A 81 12.69 -20.75 -7.55
N HIS A 82 12.27 -21.68 -6.70
CA HIS A 82 12.17 -21.47 -5.27
C HIS A 82 13.43 -22.03 -4.56
N PRO A 83 14.10 -21.26 -3.69
CA PRO A 83 15.35 -21.69 -3.04
C PRO A 83 15.19 -22.83 -2.02
N GLY A 84 13.97 -23.30 -1.78
CA GLY A 84 13.61 -24.36 -0.83
C GLY A 84 13.23 -23.85 0.56
N GLY A 85 12.56 -24.69 1.35
CA GLY A 85 12.06 -24.36 2.69
C GLY A 85 10.81 -23.48 2.70
N ASP A 86 10.53 -22.83 3.84
CA ASP A 86 9.31 -22.03 4.06
C ASP A 86 9.50 -20.53 3.75
N THR A 87 10.64 -20.14 3.18
CA THR A 87 10.95 -18.73 2.94
C THR A 87 10.24 -18.23 1.69
N PRO A 88 9.36 -17.23 1.76
CA PRO A 88 8.69 -16.74 0.56
C PRO A 88 9.65 -15.97 -0.36
N VAL A 89 9.34 -15.97 -1.65
CA VAL A 89 10.12 -15.27 -2.68
C VAL A 89 9.53 -13.87 -2.92
N PHE A 90 10.37 -12.83 -2.93
CA PHE A 90 9.89 -11.50 -3.29
C PHE A 90 9.49 -11.44 -4.76
N TRP A 91 8.39 -10.76 -5.07
CA TRP A 91 8.00 -10.49 -6.44
C TRP A 91 9.09 -9.71 -7.19
N ARG A 92 9.31 -10.07 -8.46
CA ARG A 92 10.25 -9.43 -9.39
C ARG A 92 9.63 -9.39 -10.79
N PRO A 93 10.10 -8.50 -11.69
CA PRO A 93 9.53 -8.38 -13.03
C PRO A 93 9.56 -9.69 -13.84
N GLU A 94 10.56 -10.53 -13.60
CA GLU A 94 10.70 -11.85 -14.23
C GLU A 94 9.61 -12.86 -13.80
N HIS A 95 8.92 -12.63 -12.69
CA HIS A 95 7.84 -13.49 -12.17
C HIS A 95 6.48 -13.21 -12.81
N THR A 96 6.40 -12.33 -13.83
CA THR A 96 5.15 -11.85 -14.45
C THR A 96 4.23 -11.10 -13.47
N THR A 97 3.13 -10.51 -13.95
CA THR A 97 2.23 -9.71 -13.11
C THR A 97 1.19 -10.56 -12.37
N GLU A 98 0.87 -11.76 -12.86
CA GLU A 98 -0.15 -12.64 -12.28
C GLU A 98 0.05 -12.93 -10.78
N PRO A 99 1.23 -13.42 -10.31
CA PRO A 99 1.44 -13.62 -8.87
C PRO A 99 1.40 -12.34 -8.05
N LEU A 100 1.67 -11.17 -8.65
CA LEU A 100 1.51 -9.90 -7.95
C LEU A 100 0.04 -9.64 -7.66
N LEU A 101 -0.82 -9.74 -8.69
CA LEU A 101 -2.24 -9.41 -8.57
C LEU A 101 -2.96 -10.36 -7.62
N THR A 102 -2.69 -11.67 -7.69
CA THR A 102 -3.23 -12.67 -6.76
C THR A 102 -2.90 -12.31 -5.30
N GLN A 103 -1.65 -11.92 -5.04
CA GLN A 103 -1.22 -11.57 -3.69
C GLN A 103 -1.79 -10.22 -3.23
N LEU A 104 -2.04 -9.28 -4.15
CA LEU A 104 -2.68 -8.00 -3.83
C LEU A 104 -4.17 -8.17 -3.49
N GLU A 105 -4.88 -9.00 -4.24
CA GLU A 105 -6.27 -9.35 -3.98
C GLU A 105 -6.40 -10.04 -2.62
N SER A 106 -5.64 -11.12 -2.39
CA SER A 106 -5.64 -11.84 -1.11
C SER A 106 -5.24 -10.95 0.08
N ASN A 107 -4.35 -9.97 -0.14
CA ASN A 107 -3.99 -8.99 0.88
C ASN A 107 -5.14 -8.03 1.20
N LEU A 108 -5.89 -7.58 0.19
CA LEU A 108 -7.05 -6.74 0.41
C LEU A 108 -8.22 -7.52 1.03
N ASP A 109 -8.41 -8.79 0.70
CA ASP A 109 -9.38 -9.65 1.40
C ASP A 109 -9.09 -9.69 2.90
N GLN A 110 -7.84 -9.96 3.28
CA GLN A 110 -7.44 -9.98 4.69
C GLN A 110 -7.66 -8.64 5.40
N LYS A 111 -7.44 -7.52 4.69
CA LYS A 111 -7.75 -6.19 5.23
C LYS A 111 -9.26 -5.98 5.34
N HIS A 112 -10.02 -6.41 4.35
CA HIS A 112 -11.46 -6.31 4.33
C HIS A 112 -12.07 -7.05 5.52
N GLU A 113 -11.62 -8.28 5.81
CA GLU A 113 -12.05 -9.06 6.98
C GLU A 113 -11.80 -8.37 8.33
N LEU A 114 -10.80 -7.48 8.40
CA LEU A 114 -10.48 -6.76 9.64
C LEU A 114 -11.30 -5.49 9.84
N PHE A 115 -11.75 -4.87 8.75
CA PHE A 115 -12.24 -3.48 8.77
C PHE A 115 -13.65 -3.30 8.22
N ALA A 116 -14.10 -4.18 7.32
CA ALA A 116 -15.45 -4.13 6.76
C ALA A 116 -16.44 -4.95 7.60
N HIS A 117 -17.73 -4.71 7.38
CA HIS A 117 -18.78 -5.51 7.99
C HIS A 117 -18.81 -6.93 7.39
N ASP A 118 -19.04 -7.93 8.25
CA ASP A 118 -19.04 -9.37 7.89
C ASP A 118 -20.03 -9.74 6.78
N ASP A 119 -21.06 -8.94 6.51
CA ASP A 119 -22.07 -9.18 5.48
C ASP A 119 -21.69 -8.62 4.10
N LEU A 120 -20.61 -7.85 4.00
CA LEU A 120 -20.13 -7.28 2.75
C LEU A 120 -19.14 -8.24 2.05
N PRO A 121 -19.17 -8.35 0.71
CA PRO A 121 -18.25 -9.22 -0.01
C PRO A 121 -16.84 -8.62 -0.07
N GLY A 122 -15.83 -9.47 0.10
CA GLY A 122 -14.43 -9.12 -0.12
C GLY A 122 -14.08 -9.01 -1.61
N PRO A 123 -12.88 -8.49 -1.94
CA PRO A 123 -12.33 -8.49 -3.30
C PRO A 123 -12.51 -9.80 -4.07
N SER A 124 -12.19 -10.95 -3.47
CA SER A 124 -12.28 -12.25 -4.17
C SER A 124 -13.70 -12.84 -4.22
N ASP A 125 -14.66 -12.26 -3.48
CA ASP A 125 -16.07 -12.68 -3.49
C ASP A 125 -16.90 -12.03 -4.61
N VAL A 126 -16.33 -11.06 -5.32
CA VAL A 126 -17.00 -10.32 -6.42
C VAL A 126 -16.34 -10.60 -7.76
N ASP A 127 -17.14 -10.59 -8.82
CA ASP A 127 -16.62 -10.81 -10.17
C ASP A 127 -15.77 -9.63 -10.67
N GLY A 128 -14.61 -9.97 -11.24
CA GLY A 128 -13.76 -9.10 -12.05
C GLY A 128 -12.54 -8.51 -11.33
N ASP A 129 -11.54 -8.12 -12.11
CA ASP A 129 -10.23 -7.66 -11.62
C ASP A 129 -10.28 -6.33 -10.85
N LEU A 130 -9.47 -6.18 -9.80
CA LEU A 130 -9.32 -4.91 -9.06
C LEU A 130 -8.88 -3.72 -9.93
N PHE A 131 -8.15 -3.98 -11.02
CA PHE A 131 -7.54 -2.94 -11.85
C PHE A 131 -7.72 -3.26 -13.32
N ASP A 132 -7.98 -2.23 -14.13
CA ASP A 132 -8.10 -2.32 -15.58
C ASP A 132 -6.72 -2.36 -16.28
N GLY A 133 -5.66 -2.00 -15.56
CA GLY A 133 -4.30 -2.01 -16.09
C GLY A 133 -3.26 -1.64 -15.05
N TYR A 134 -2.01 -2.01 -15.33
CA TYR A 134 -0.90 -1.87 -14.40
C TYR A 134 0.40 -1.52 -15.14
N GLU A 135 1.16 -0.59 -14.57
CA GLU A 135 2.44 -0.12 -15.09
C GLU A 135 3.49 -0.18 -13.99
N LEU A 136 4.53 -1.01 -14.19
CA LEU A 136 5.68 -1.05 -13.30
C LEU A 136 6.53 0.21 -13.53
N ILE A 137 6.66 1.06 -12.52
CA ILE A 137 7.52 2.24 -12.56
C ILE A 137 8.98 1.85 -12.36
N LYS A 138 9.28 1.09 -11.29
CA LYS A 138 10.63 0.62 -10.96
C LYS A 138 10.62 -0.48 -9.90
N THR A 139 11.72 -1.22 -9.80
CA THR A 139 12.03 -2.07 -8.65
C THR A 139 13.29 -1.59 -7.94
N PHE A 140 13.40 -1.86 -6.65
CA PHE A 140 14.55 -1.48 -5.84
C PHE A 140 14.60 -2.35 -4.59
N ALA A 141 15.77 -2.42 -3.95
CA ALA A 141 15.95 -3.16 -2.71
C ALA A 141 16.32 -2.19 -1.59
N VAL A 142 15.75 -2.39 -0.40
CA VAL A 142 16.05 -1.56 0.78
C VAL A 142 16.35 -2.45 1.99
N PRO A 143 17.32 -2.06 2.82
CA PRO A 143 17.47 -2.65 4.14
C PRO A 143 16.30 -2.24 5.03
N VAL A 144 15.71 -3.20 5.74
CA VAL A 144 14.61 -2.98 6.68
C VAL A 144 14.94 -3.67 7.99
N THR A 145 14.90 -2.91 9.08
CA THR A 145 14.99 -3.46 10.44
C THR A 145 13.64 -4.07 10.79
N VAL A 146 13.58 -5.40 10.86
CA VAL A 146 12.33 -6.14 11.12
C VAL A 146 12.09 -6.38 12.61
N THR A 147 13.17 -6.46 13.38
CA THR A 147 13.21 -6.50 14.85
C THR A 147 14.55 -5.94 15.31
N GLU A 148 14.70 -5.64 16.59
CA GLU A 148 15.92 -5.06 17.16
C GLU A 148 17.16 -5.91 16.79
N GLY A 149 18.14 -5.29 16.12
CA GLY A 149 19.38 -5.94 15.69
C GLY A 149 19.27 -6.85 14.46
N GLN A 150 18.09 -7.00 13.85
CA GLN A 150 17.90 -7.81 12.65
C GLN A 150 17.46 -6.96 11.46
N GLU A 151 18.37 -6.83 10.49
CA GLU A 151 18.12 -6.18 9.21
C GLU A 151 17.90 -7.24 8.11
N MET A 152 16.91 -7.02 7.27
CA MET A 152 16.64 -7.83 6.07
C MET A 152 16.58 -6.94 4.85
N THR A 153 17.11 -7.41 3.73
CA THR A 153 16.94 -6.71 2.44
C THR A 153 15.61 -7.09 1.82
N TYR A 154 14.69 -6.12 1.70
CA TYR A 154 13.41 -6.30 1.03
C TYR A 154 13.48 -5.82 -0.41
N VAL A 155 12.96 -6.63 -1.34
CA VAL A 155 12.80 -6.24 -2.74
C VAL A 155 11.40 -5.66 -2.93
N LEU A 156 11.35 -4.41 -3.37
CA LEU A 156 10.15 -3.62 -3.51
C LEU A 156 9.92 -3.21 -4.96
N SER A 157 8.68 -2.85 -5.27
CA SER A 157 8.27 -2.36 -6.58
C SER A 157 7.40 -1.11 -6.46
N LYS A 158 7.46 -0.21 -7.45
CA LYS A 158 6.54 0.93 -7.58
C LYS A 158 5.67 0.75 -8.81
N TRP A 159 4.39 1.07 -8.67
CA TRP A 159 3.37 0.80 -9.69
C TRP A 159 2.40 1.96 -9.86
N LYS A 160 1.82 2.02 -11.06
CA LYS A 160 0.53 2.66 -11.33
C LYS A 160 -0.50 1.58 -11.65
N PHE A 161 -1.70 1.74 -11.11
CA PHE A 161 -2.84 0.88 -11.34
C PHE A 161 -4.00 1.72 -11.85
N ASN A 162 -4.45 1.45 -13.07
CA ASN A 162 -5.62 2.09 -13.65
C ASN A 162 -6.87 1.34 -13.18
N TYR A 163 -7.95 2.08 -12.92
CA TYR A 163 -9.22 1.50 -12.50
C TYR A 163 -10.40 2.22 -13.14
N THR A 164 -11.49 1.48 -13.27
CA THR A 164 -12.84 1.97 -13.45
C THR A 164 -13.66 1.43 -12.29
N VAL A 165 -14.19 2.32 -11.45
CA VAL A 165 -15.06 1.92 -10.33
C VAL A 165 -16.28 1.23 -10.91
N ARG A 166 -16.50 -0.03 -10.54
CA ARG A 166 -17.56 -0.85 -11.14
C ARG A 166 -18.90 -0.63 -10.44
N ASP A 167 -18.84 -0.71 -9.13
CA ASP A 167 -19.97 -0.65 -8.20
C ASP A 167 -19.45 -0.18 -6.83
N ASN A 168 -20.35 -0.20 -5.83
CA ASN A 168 -20.03 0.24 -4.48
C ASN A 168 -19.08 -0.72 -3.74
N ASP A 169 -19.07 -2.01 -4.09
CA ASP A 169 -18.17 -2.99 -3.49
C ASP A 169 -16.75 -2.75 -3.98
N HIS A 170 -16.57 -2.61 -5.30
CA HIS A 170 -15.29 -2.27 -5.89
C HIS A 170 -14.77 -0.91 -5.38
N ARG A 171 -15.65 0.10 -5.26
CA ARG A 171 -15.30 1.40 -4.66
C ARG A 171 -14.76 1.23 -3.24
N ARG A 172 -15.45 0.44 -2.40
CA ARG A 172 -15.02 0.14 -1.02
C ARG A 172 -13.64 -0.51 -1.00
N HIS A 173 -13.40 -1.50 -1.85
CA HIS A 173 -12.11 -2.21 -1.92
C HIS A 173 -10.97 -1.27 -2.32
N LEU A 174 -11.19 -0.40 -3.30
CA LEU A 174 -10.19 0.57 -3.75
C LEU A 174 -9.94 1.70 -2.73
N ASN A 175 -10.98 2.16 -2.02
CA ASN A 175 -10.79 3.12 -0.92
C ASN A 175 -10.07 2.48 0.27
N LEU A 176 -10.33 1.20 0.57
CA LEU A 176 -9.56 0.46 1.58
C LEU A 176 -8.07 0.38 1.21
N ALA A 177 -7.75 0.27 -0.09
CA ALA A 177 -6.37 0.33 -0.58
C ALA A 177 -5.73 1.73 -0.39
N LEU A 178 -6.51 2.82 -0.46
CA LEU A 178 -6.04 4.17 -0.13
C LEU A 178 -5.77 4.32 1.37
N ASP A 179 -6.65 3.79 2.21
CA ASP A 179 -6.57 3.92 3.68
C ASP A 179 -5.44 3.06 4.28
N CYS A 180 -5.33 1.81 3.84
CA CYS A 180 -4.43 0.82 4.44
C CYS A 180 -3.18 0.51 3.60
N GLY A 181 -3.09 1.09 2.39
CA GLY A 181 -2.10 0.70 1.40
C GLY A 181 -2.34 -0.69 0.81
N LEU A 182 -1.46 -1.10 -0.10
CA LEU A 182 -1.46 -2.42 -0.75
C LEU A 182 -0.25 -3.26 -0.33
N GLY A 183 -0.36 -4.57 -0.49
CA GLY A 183 0.71 -5.51 -0.15
C GLY A 183 1.01 -5.55 1.35
N GLU A 184 2.24 -5.86 1.69
CA GLU A 184 2.60 -6.26 3.05
C GLU A 184 3.40 -5.20 3.81
N ARG A 185 3.34 -5.26 5.15
CA ARG A 185 4.09 -4.40 6.08
C ARG A 185 3.73 -2.91 5.95
N ASN A 186 2.45 -2.60 5.77
CA ASN A 186 1.98 -1.22 5.63
C ASN A 186 2.28 -0.35 6.87
N SER A 187 2.26 -0.94 8.08
CA SER A 187 2.65 -0.27 9.32
C SER A 187 4.13 0.13 9.39
N LEU A 188 4.98 -0.41 8.51
CA LEU A 188 6.38 0.03 8.35
C LEU A 188 6.55 1.09 7.26
N GLY A 189 5.43 1.67 6.77
CA GLY A 189 5.43 2.69 5.72
C GLY A 189 5.51 2.15 4.29
N LEU A 190 5.27 0.86 4.07
CA LEU A 190 5.30 0.23 2.74
C LEU A 190 3.91 0.21 2.07
N GLY A 191 3.89 0.20 0.75
CA GLY A 191 2.67 0.04 -0.04
C GLY A 191 1.64 1.16 0.05
N PHE A 192 2.00 2.35 0.55
CA PHE A 192 1.11 3.51 0.59
C PHE A 192 0.63 3.86 -0.82
N MET A 193 -0.65 4.23 -0.99
CA MET A 193 -1.25 4.53 -2.29
C MET A 193 -1.67 6.00 -2.38
N ASN A 194 -1.45 6.61 -3.54
CA ASN A 194 -1.95 7.94 -3.89
C ASN A 194 -2.93 7.82 -5.05
N ARG A 195 -3.97 8.63 -5.04
CA ARG A 195 -4.79 8.85 -6.24
C ARG A 195 -4.13 9.92 -7.11
N GLN A 196 -3.86 9.61 -8.37
CA GLN A 196 -3.52 10.65 -9.34
C GLN A 196 -4.80 11.37 -9.78
N ILE A 197 -4.90 12.65 -9.46
CA ILE A 197 -5.90 13.53 -10.06
C ILE A 197 -5.30 14.04 -11.36
N ASN A 198 -5.82 13.59 -12.51
CA ASN A 198 -5.51 14.23 -13.77
C ASN A 198 -6.13 15.63 -13.72
N SER A 199 -5.29 16.66 -13.57
CA SER A 199 -5.69 18.05 -13.76
C SER A 199 -6.10 18.22 -15.22
N GLY A 200 -7.40 18.14 -15.50
CA GLY A 200 -7.99 18.52 -16.78
C GLY A 200 -8.13 20.03 -16.91
#